data_AF-A0A192CJC9-F1
#
_entry.id   AF-A0A192CJC9-F1
#
_cell.length_a   1.000
_cell.length_b   1.000
_cell.length_c   1.000
_cell.angle_alpha   90.00
_cell.angle_beta   90.00
_cell.angle_gamma   90.00
#
_symmetry.space_group_name_H-M   'P 1'
#
loop_
_entity.id
_entity.type
_entity.pdbx_description
1 polymer ?
#
loop_
_entity_poly.entity_id
_entity_poly.type
_entity_poly.pdbx_seq_one_letter_code
_entity_poly.pdbx_strand_id
1 'polypeptide(L)'
;MTLDHAALQGLIDHNPARLLKPAMFGASMGKPRERWLPQDELQMLWKALDEAGFGGGSVATGGRGIASSVILSQAIANALRLIILTGVRRSEAVNMRWEQINGNRWTIPETKNGKSHIVTLHPLALSLLKTQRIISEGGWVFESLSKPSFPVTGDAITRALERLKTKYMAEVAPFSPHDLRRSIATGCAEYLDAPERLIELLLNHVPKDRLIRTYQVGQQAEKLRNLFLKWGDFIEHEIIESDNGTPDNVIQISFGKR
;
A
#
# COMPACT_ATOMS: atom_id res chain seq x y z
N MET A 1 0.11 -31.85 3.28
CA MET A 1 0.55 -32.82 4.31
C MET A 1 2.07 -32.72 4.41
N THR A 2 2.63 -32.33 5.56
CA THR A 2 4.09 -32.16 5.72
C THR A 2 4.75 -33.52 5.99
N LEU A 3 6.05 -33.68 5.69
CA LEU A 3 6.79 -34.93 5.95
C LEU A 3 6.79 -35.31 7.43
N ASP A 4 6.81 -34.34 8.35
CA ASP A 4 6.64 -34.60 9.78
C ASP A 4 5.25 -35.16 10.12
N HIS A 5 4.20 -34.69 9.42
CA HIS A 5 2.86 -35.25 9.61
C HIS A 5 2.78 -36.69 9.09
N ALA A 6 3.39 -36.98 7.94
CA ALA A 6 3.47 -38.34 7.41
C ALA A 6 4.22 -39.28 8.36
N ALA A 7 5.31 -38.83 8.98
CA ALA A 7 6.03 -39.60 9.99
C ALA A 7 5.19 -39.84 11.25
N LEU A 8 4.45 -38.83 11.73
CA LEU A 8 3.53 -38.96 12.87
C LEU A 8 2.37 -39.92 12.61
N GLN A 9 1.92 -40.02 11.36
CA GLN A 9 0.89 -40.97 10.94
C GLN A 9 1.44 -42.37 10.61
N GLY A 10 2.74 -42.59 10.78
CA GLY A 10 3.39 -43.87 10.46
C GLY A 10 3.42 -44.20 8.96
N LEU A 11 3.18 -43.21 8.09
CA LEU A 11 3.24 -43.38 6.63
C LEU A 11 4.68 -43.44 6.12
N ILE A 12 5.62 -42.90 6.91
CA ILE A 12 7.07 -43.00 6.70
C ILE A 12 7.75 -43.19 8.07
N ASP A 13 8.88 -43.90 8.11
CA ASP A 13 9.58 -44.17 9.37
C ASP A 13 10.18 -42.91 10.01
N HIS A 14 10.68 -41.99 9.19
CA HIS A 14 11.23 -40.71 9.62
C HIS A 14 11.18 -39.68 8.49
N ASN A 15 11.22 -38.40 8.85
CA ASN A 15 11.32 -37.31 7.88
C ASN A 15 12.79 -37.12 7.44
N PRO A 16 13.17 -37.48 6.20
CA PRO A 16 14.55 -37.38 5.71
C PRO A 16 14.99 -35.92 5.52
N ALA A 17 14.05 -34.98 5.41
CA ALA A 17 14.34 -33.56 5.24
C ALA A 17 14.58 -32.83 6.55
N ARG A 18 14.44 -33.49 7.71
CA ARG A 18 14.44 -32.83 9.03
C ARG A 18 15.77 -32.13 9.37
N LEU A 19 16.88 -32.65 8.83
CA LEU A 19 18.20 -32.09 9.04
C LEU A 19 18.64 -31.14 7.91
N LEU A 20 17.86 -31.06 6.82
CA LEU A 20 18.19 -30.21 5.70
C LEU A 20 18.01 -28.75 6.09
N LYS A 21 19.13 -28.03 6.16
CA LYS A 21 19.14 -26.58 6.34
C LYS A 21 19.45 -25.92 5.00
N PRO A 22 18.84 -24.77 4.67
CA PRO A 22 19.17 -24.02 3.45
C PRO A 22 20.68 -23.80 3.27
N ALA A 23 21.39 -23.55 4.36
CA ALA A 23 22.85 -23.38 4.38
C ALA A 23 23.64 -24.58 3.83
N MET A 24 23.11 -25.81 3.94
CA MET A 24 23.74 -27.02 3.39
C MET A 24 23.78 -27.03 1.86
N PHE A 25 22.96 -26.21 1.22
CA PHE A 25 22.85 -26.09 -0.23
C PHE A 25 23.31 -24.71 -0.74
N GLY A 26 24.09 -23.97 0.07
CA GLY A 26 24.51 -22.61 -0.26
C GLY A 26 23.36 -21.60 -0.30
N ALA A 27 22.15 -21.98 0.13
CA ALA A 27 21.01 -21.08 0.21
C ALA A 27 21.06 -20.34 1.56
N SER A 28 21.42 -19.06 1.54
CA SER A 28 21.21 -18.17 2.68
C SER A 28 19.89 -17.44 2.50
N MET A 29 19.16 -17.22 3.59
CA MET A 29 18.09 -16.22 3.58
C MET A 29 18.77 -14.87 3.37
N GLY A 30 18.59 -14.26 2.19
CA GLY A 30 19.13 -12.94 1.92
C GLY A 30 18.74 -11.95 3.01
N LYS A 31 19.58 -10.94 3.27
CA LYS A 31 19.31 -9.94 4.31
C LYS A 31 17.88 -9.39 4.11
N PRO A 32 17.04 -9.35 5.16
CA PRO A 32 15.72 -8.74 5.06
C PRO A 32 15.84 -7.35 4.45
N ARG A 33 15.00 -7.04 3.45
CA ARG A 33 14.97 -5.69 2.89
C ARG A 33 14.59 -4.72 4.00
N GLU A 34 15.32 -3.61 4.13
CA GLU A 34 15.09 -2.54 5.12
C GLU A 34 14.50 -1.27 4.46
N ARG A 35 14.23 -1.32 3.15
CA ARG A 35 13.77 -0.19 2.35
C ARG A 35 12.40 0.33 2.80
N TRP A 36 12.30 1.64 2.98
CA TRP A 36 11.08 2.41 3.14
C TRP A 36 11.26 3.75 2.43
N LEU A 37 10.18 4.39 1.98
CA LEU A 37 10.17 5.64 1.23
C LEU A 37 9.99 6.82 2.20
N PRO A 38 10.99 7.71 2.34
CA PRO A 38 10.83 8.97 3.05
C PRO A 38 9.81 9.91 2.39
N GLN A 39 9.50 11.02 3.08
CA GLN A 39 8.45 11.97 2.70
C GLN A 39 8.60 12.47 1.24
N ASP A 40 9.81 12.86 0.84
CA ASP A 40 10.14 13.33 -0.50
C ASP A 40 9.90 12.26 -1.58
N GLU A 41 10.25 11.01 -1.31
CA GLU A 41 9.97 9.91 -2.25
C GLU A 41 8.49 9.53 -2.31
N LEU A 42 7.75 9.66 -1.20
CA LEU A 42 6.30 9.50 -1.20
C LEU A 42 5.61 10.62 -2.00
N GLN A 43 6.09 11.85 -1.92
CA GLN A 43 5.64 12.98 -2.75
C GLN A 43 5.90 12.69 -4.23
N MET A 44 7.13 12.31 -4.58
CA MET A 44 7.49 11.92 -5.95
C MET A 44 6.60 10.79 -6.48
N LEU A 45 6.35 9.77 -5.66
CA LEU A 45 5.48 8.65 -6.01
C LEU A 45 4.02 9.09 -6.24
N TRP A 46 3.49 9.94 -5.35
CA TRP A 46 2.11 10.42 -5.48
C TRP A 46 1.92 11.24 -6.75
N LYS A 47 2.83 12.19 -7.01
CA LYS A 47 2.87 13.00 -8.23
C LYS A 47 2.97 12.14 -9.48
N ALA A 48 3.84 11.13 -9.48
CA ALA A 48 3.96 10.18 -10.58
C ALA A 48 2.65 9.42 -10.84
N LEU A 49 1.92 9.02 -9.78
CA LEU A 49 0.60 8.37 -9.91
C LEU A 49 -0.46 9.30 -10.50
N ASP A 50 -0.43 10.59 -10.16
CA ASP A 50 -1.29 11.60 -10.75
C ASP A 50 -1.00 11.73 -12.25
N GLU A 51 0.25 12.02 -12.61
CA GLU A 51 0.68 12.17 -14.01
C GLU A 51 0.39 10.92 -14.87
N ALA A 52 0.65 9.72 -14.33
CA ALA A 52 0.43 8.47 -15.05
C ALA A 52 -1.05 8.05 -15.14
N GLY A 53 -1.89 8.49 -14.20
CA GLY A 53 -3.33 8.23 -14.19
C GLY A 53 -4.09 9.12 -15.18
N PHE A 54 -3.76 10.42 -15.26
CA PHE A 54 -4.40 11.36 -16.17
C PHE A 54 -4.19 11.00 -17.65
N GLY A 55 -3.04 10.43 -18.01
CA GLY A 55 -2.75 9.99 -19.38
C GLY A 55 -3.64 8.85 -19.90
N GLY A 56 -4.33 8.11 -19.01
CA GLY A 56 -5.16 6.96 -19.40
C GLY A 56 -6.50 7.29 -20.04
N GLY A 57 -7.03 8.48 -19.79
CA GLY A 57 -8.21 8.98 -20.49
C GLY A 57 -7.92 9.50 -21.91
N SER A 58 -6.67 9.87 -22.20
CA SER A 58 -6.29 10.51 -23.47
C SER A 58 -6.25 9.56 -24.67
N VAL A 59 -6.12 8.24 -24.45
CA VAL A 59 -6.22 7.27 -25.55
C VAL A 59 -7.63 7.25 -26.15
N ALA A 60 -8.66 7.58 -25.35
CA ALA A 60 -10.03 7.71 -25.85
C ALA A 60 -10.29 9.03 -26.62
N THR A 61 -9.39 10.00 -26.56
CA THR A 61 -9.59 11.37 -27.09
C THR A 61 -8.54 11.83 -28.11
N GLY A 62 -7.78 10.91 -28.72
CA GLY A 62 -7.01 11.19 -29.94
C GLY A 62 -5.85 12.20 -29.80
N GLY A 63 -5.35 12.44 -28.58
CA GLY A 63 -4.23 13.36 -28.34
C GLY A 63 -2.85 12.79 -28.73
N ARG A 64 -1.90 13.66 -29.10
CA ARG A 64 -0.49 13.29 -29.37
C ARG A 64 0.13 12.70 -28.10
N GLY A 65 0.38 11.40 -28.14
CA GLY A 65 0.37 10.53 -26.96
C GLY A 65 1.63 10.53 -26.10
N ILE A 66 1.41 10.37 -24.79
CA ILE A 66 2.35 9.71 -23.88
C ILE A 66 2.44 8.25 -24.33
N ALA A 67 3.64 7.66 -24.37
CA ALA A 67 3.82 6.24 -24.73
C ALA A 67 2.83 5.35 -23.95
N SER A 68 2.06 4.52 -24.66
CA SER A 68 1.01 3.65 -24.09
C SER A 68 1.49 2.73 -22.97
N SER A 69 2.80 2.42 -22.95
CA SER A 69 3.47 1.63 -21.92
C SER A 69 3.49 2.29 -20.53
N VAL A 70 3.31 3.60 -20.45
CA VAL A 70 3.38 4.39 -19.21
C VAL A 70 2.02 4.56 -18.56
N ILE A 71 0.98 4.55 -19.37
CA ILE A 71 -0.38 4.84 -18.95
C ILE A 71 -0.82 3.78 -17.94
N LEU A 72 -1.17 4.23 -16.73
CA LEU A 72 -1.78 3.38 -15.73
C LEU A 72 -3.30 3.43 -15.89
N SER A 73 -3.96 2.29 -15.72
CA SER A 73 -5.41 2.34 -15.55
C SER A 73 -5.73 3.08 -14.26
N GLN A 74 -6.80 3.87 -14.26
CA GLN A 74 -7.23 4.60 -13.07
C GLN A 74 -7.44 3.65 -11.88
N ALA A 75 -7.95 2.44 -12.11
CA ALA A 75 -8.11 1.41 -11.08
C ALA A 75 -6.77 0.99 -10.44
N ILE A 76 -5.70 0.83 -11.23
CA ILE A 76 -4.36 0.50 -10.72
C ILE A 76 -3.78 1.66 -9.92
N ALA A 77 -3.87 2.89 -10.46
CA ALA A 77 -3.37 4.08 -9.77
C ALA A 77 -4.09 4.29 -8.42
N ASN A 78 -5.41 4.15 -8.42
CA ASN A 78 -6.24 4.27 -7.21
C ASN A 78 -5.97 3.14 -6.21
N ALA A 79 -5.69 1.91 -6.66
CA ALA A 79 -5.28 0.82 -5.77
C ALA A 79 -3.93 1.10 -5.09
N LEU A 80 -2.96 1.67 -5.80
CA LEU A 80 -1.67 2.09 -5.23
C LEU A 80 -1.85 3.24 -4.21
N ARG A 81 -2.65 4.26 -4.55
CA ARG A 81 -3.00 5.34 -3.61
C ARG A 81 -3.68 4.82 -2.36
N LEU A 82 -4.61 3.86 -2.50
CA LEU A 82 -5.26 3.23 -1.33
C LEU A 82 -4.26 2.49 -0.44
N ILE A 83 -3.28 1.77 -1.03
CA ILE A 83 -2.21 1.11 -0.27
C ILE A 83 -1.37 2.16 0.49
N ILE A 84 -1.05 3.30 -0.12
CA ILE A 84 -0.32 4.39 0.54
C ILE A 84 -1.13 4.96 1.71
N LEU A 85 -2.43 5.18 1.52
CA LEU A 85 -3.32 5.77 2.53
C LEU A 85 -3.66 4.85 3.71
N THR A 86 -3.55 3.53 3.54
CA THR A 86 -4.07 2.57 4.54
C THR A 86 -3.04 1.55 4.98
N GLY A 87 -1.91 1.46 4.29
CA GLY A 87 -0.88 0.47 4.54
C GLY A 87 -1.31 -0.97 4.28
N VAL A 88 -2.50 -1.27 3.75
CA VAL A 88 -2.98 -2.66 3.55
C VAL A 88 -2.08 -3.46 2.61
N ARG A 89 -2.16 -4.80 2.67
CA ARG A 89 -1.40 -5.63 1.75
C ARG A 89 -1.92 -5.43 0.34
N ARG A 90 -1.02 -5.48 -0.65
CA ARG A 90 -1.37 -5.48 -2.08
C ARG A 90 -2.52 -6.42 -2.42
N SER A 91 -2.49 -7.65 -1.88
CA SER A 91 -3.55 -8.65 -2.10
C SER A 91 -4.88 -8.28 -1.45
N GLU A 92 -4.86 -7.56 -0.31
CA GLU A 92 -6.08 -7.09 0.35
C GLU A 92 -6.70 -5.94 -0.45
N ALA A 93 -5.89 -4.98 -0.92
CA ALA A 93 -6.33 -3.87 -1.75
C ALA A 93 -7.01 -4.34 -3.05
N VAL A 94 -6.37 -5.22 -3.82
CA VAL A 94 -6.92 -5.65 -5.12
C VAL A 94 -8.17 -6.52 -5.00
N ASN A 95 -8.36 -7.19 -3.86
CA ASN A 95 -9.56 -8.01 -3.59
C ASN A 95 -10.64 -7.24 -2.81
N MET A 96 -10.53 -5.91 -2.73
CA MET A 96 -11.53 -5.06 -2.08
C MET A 96 -12.87 -5.13 -2.82
N ARG A 97 -13.96 -5.33 -2.07
CA ARG A 97 -15.34 -5.37 -2.59
C ARG A 97 -16.17 -4.24 -2.02
N TRP A 98 -17.13 -3.75 -2.80
CA TRP A 98 -18.03 -2.66 -2.37
C TRP A 98 -18.85 -3.02 -1.13
N GLU A 99 -19.31 -4.27 -1.01
CA GLU A 99 -20.06 -4.78 0.14
C GLU A 99 -19.28 -4.76 1.47
N GLN A 100 -17.95 -4.67 1.41
CA GLN A 100 -17.08 -4.63 2.58
C GLN A 100 -16.99 -3.22 3.20
N ILE A 101 -17.55 -2.21 2.54
CA ILE A 101 -17.44 -0.80 2.92
C ILE A 101 -18.77 -0.37 3.56
N ASN A 102 -18.68 0.16 4.77
CA ASN A 102 -19.81 0.75 5.49
C ASN A 102 -19.37 2.11 6.06
N GLY A 103 -19.87 3.20 5.49
CA GLY A 103 -19.43 4.55 5.84
C GLY A 103 -17.92 4.72 5.60
N ASN A 104 -17.18 5.07 6.65
CA ASN A 104 -15.72 5.18 6.63
C ASN A 104 -15.00 3.90 7.09
N ARG A 105 -15.70 2.78 7.20
CA ARG A 105 -15.14 1.51 7.68
C ARG A 105 -15.06 0.51 6.53
N TRP A 106 -13.87 0.02 6.26
CA TRP A 106 -13.64 -1.12 5.37
C TRP A 106 -13.31 -2.36 6.19
N THR A 107 -14.14 -3.41 6.08
CA THR A 107 -13.94 -4.68 6.79
C THR A 107 -13.41 -5.73 5.83
N ILE A 108 -12.15 -6.13 6.00
CA ILE A 108 -11.50 -7.20 5.24
C ILE A 108 -11.78 -8.53 5.97
N PRO A 109 -12.59 -9.44 5.40
CA PRO A 109 -13.05 -10.63 6.10
C PRO A 109 -11.94 -11.68 6.22
N GLU A 110 -11.25 -11.97 5.12
CA GLU A 110 -10.17 -12.94 5.05
C GLU A 110 -8.84 -12.23 4.89
N THR A 111 -7.92 -12.50 5.79
CA THR A 111 -6.55 -11.98 5.71
C THR A 111 -5.56 -13.13 5.76
N LYS A 112 -4.32 -12.84 5.37
CA LYS A 112 -3.21 -13.81 5.43
C LYS A 112 -3.05 -14.45 6.82
N ASN A 113 -3.47 -13.75 7.87
CA ASN A 113 -3.33 -14.17 9.27
C ASN A 113 -4.58 -14.87 9.81
N GLY A 114 -5.59 -15.13 8.98
CA GLY A 114 -6.83 -15.81 9.36
C GLY A 114 -7.76 -15.01 10.27
N LYS A 115 -7.55 -13.69 10.38
CA LYS A 115 -8.38 -12.78 11.19
C LYS A 115 -8.92 -11.64 10.33
N SER A 116 -10.13 -11.20 10.61
CA SER A 116 -10.66 -10.00 9.95
C SER A 116 -9.84 -8.77 10.34
N HIS A 117 -9.74 -7.81 9.41
CA HIS A 117 -9.08 -6.54 9.61
C HIS A 117 -10.05 -5.41 9.32
N ILE A 118 -10.08 -4.41 10.19
CA ILE A 118 -10.93 -3.24 10.03
C ILE A 118 -10.02 -2.04 9.75
N VAL A 119 -10.19 -1.44 8.59
CA VAL A 119 -9.47 -0.27 8.14
C VAL A 119 -10.41 0.94 8.22
N THR A 120 -9.94 2.02 8.84
CA THR A 120 -10.64 3.31 8.80
C THR A 120 -10.20 4.07 7.56
N LEU A 121 -11.17 4.46 6.73
CA LEU A 121 -10.95 5.20 5.50
C LEU A 121 -10.97 6.70 5.79
N HIS A 122 -9.84 7.36 5.56
CA HIS A 122 -9.73 8.82 5.57
C HIS A 122 -10.67 9.45 4.51
N PRO A 123 -11.17 10.69 4.68
CA PRO A 123 -11.92 11.41 3.64
C PRO A 123 -11.28 11.36 2.26
N LEU A 124 -9.96 11.49 2.16
CA LEU A 124 -9.22 11.34 0.89
C LEU A 124 -9.41 9.96 0.25
N ALA A 125 -9.35 8.88 1.05
CA ALA A 125 -9.61 7.53 0.56
C ALA A 125 -11.06 7.36 0.12
N LEU A 126 -12.02 7.95 0.84
CA LEU A 126 -13.43 7.92 0.46
C LEU A 126 -13.70 8.67 -0.84
N SER A 127 -13.06 9.83 -1.05
CA SER A 127 -13.13 10.59 -2.30
C SER A 127 -12.57 9.78 -3.46
N LEU A 128 -11.42 9.13 -3.28
CA LEU A 128 -10.86 8.21 -4.25
C LEU A 128 -11.84 7.07 -4.58
N LEU A 129 -12.45 6.43 -3.57
CA LEU A 129 -13.43 5.37 -3.80
C LEU A 129 -14.70 5.87 -4.51
N LYS A 130 -15.17 7.09 -4.24
CA LYS A 130 -16.29 7.68 -4.97
C LYS A 130 -15.98 7.81 -6.46
N THR A 131 -14.79 8.30 -6.82
CA THR A 131 -14.37 8.36 -8.24
C THR A 131 -14.22 6.97 -8.85
N GLN A 132 -13.69 6.01 -8.08
CA GLN A 132 -13.53 4.63 -8.51
C GLN A 132 -14.88 3.96 -8.80
N ARG A 133 -15.92 4.28 -8.02
CA ARG A 133 -17.27 3.72 -8.21
C ARG A 133 -17.88 4.07 -9.57
N ILE A 134 -17.51 5.23 -10.15
CA ILE A 134 -18.00 5.68 -11.47
C ILE A 134 -17.46 4.79 -12.59
N ILE A 135 -16.27 4.21 -12.41
CA ILE A 135 -15.57 3.41 -13.42
C ILE A 135 -15.56 1.90 -13.10
N SER A 136 -16.25 1.48 -12.05
CA SER A 136 -16.42 0.07 -11.66
C SER A 136 -17.88 -0.32 -11.81
N GLU A 137 -18.16 -1.39 -12.55
CA GLU A 137 -19.53 -1.85 -12.81
C GLU A 137 -19.93 -3.01 -11.91
N GLY A 138 -18.97 -3.87 -11.53
CA GLY A 138 -19.23 -5.06 -10.74
C GLY A 138 -19.04 -4.89 -9.22
N GLY A 139 -18.80 -6.03 -8.57
CA GLY A 139 -18.67 -6.13 -7.11
C GLY A 139 -17.28 -5.73 -6.59
N TRP A 140 -16.28 -5.68 -7.45
CA TRP A 140 -14.91 -5.31 -7.09
C TRP A 140 -14.72 -3.80 -7.14
N VAL A 141 -13.92 -3.27 -6.21
CA VAL A 141 -13.55 -1.84 -6.22
C VAL A 141 -12.58 -1.56 -7.37
N PHE A 142 -11.57 -2.40 -7.54
CA PHE A 142 -10.55 -2.24 -8.58
C PHE A 142 -10.68 -3.33 -9.64
N GLU A 143 -11.40 -3.03 -10.70
CA GLU A 143 -11.68 -3.97 -11.80
C GLU A 143 -10.60 -3.96 -12.88
N SER A 144 -10.37 -5.13 -13.49
CA SER A 144 -9.44 -5.30 -14.59
C SER A 144 -10.05 -4.80 -15.89
N LEU A 145 -9.37 -3.85 -16.56
CA LEU A 145 -9.78 -3.37 -17.88
C LEU A 145 -9.80 -4.46 -18.95
N SER A 146 -8.88 -5.44 -18.87
CA SER A 146 -8.77 -6.51 -19.86
C SER A 146 -9.68 -7.70 -19.58
N LYS A 147 -10.24 -7.78 -18.37
CA LYS A 147 -11.12 -8.87 -17.93
C LYS A 147 -12.23 -8.27 -17.06
N PRO A 148 -13.29 -7.73 -17.68
CA PRO A 148 -14.46 -7.23 -16.96
C PRO A 148 -14.97 -8.26 -15.95
N SER A 149 -15.48 -7.81 -14.81
CA SER A 149 -15.94 -8.64 -13.68
C SER A 149 -14.86 -9.35 -12.87
N PHE A 150 -13.58 -9.22 -13.23
CA PHE A 150 -12.45 -9.70 -12.43
C PHE A 150 -11.68 -8.53 -11.80
N PRO A 151 -11.09 -8.72 -10.61
CA PRO A 151 -10.27 -7.68 -10.01
C PRO A 151 -8.95 -7.52 -10.76
N VAL A 152 -8.32 -6.35 -10.61
CA VAL A 152 -6.92 -6.16 -10.94
C VAL A 152 -6.07 -7.23 -10.21
N THR A 153 -5.06 -7.78 -10.86
CA THR A 153 -4.19 -8.77 -10.20
C THR A 153 -3.11 -8.08 -9.39
N GLY A 154 -2.63 -8.72 -8.32
CA GLY A 154 -1.48 -8.20 -7.57
C GLY A 154 -0.22 -8.04 -8.43
N ASP A 155 -0.04 -8.89 -9.43
CA ASP A 155 1.10 -8.77 -10.35
C ASP A 155 0.95 -7.57 -11.29
N ALA A 156 -0.29 -7.20 -11.67
CA ALA A 156 -0.54 -5.98 -12.42
C ALA A 156 -0.13 -4.74 -11.61
N ILE A 157 -0.45 -4.69 -10.30
CA ILE A 157 0.03 -3.62 -9.40
C ILE A 157 1.56 -3.56 -9.36
N THR A 158 2.21 -4.72 -9.25
CA THR A 158 3.67 -4.78 -9.14
C THR A 158 4.35 -4.31 -10.41
N ARG A 159 3.89 -4.81 -11.57
CA ARG A 159 4.39 -4.39 -12.89
C ARG A 159 4.11 -2.92 -13.15
N ALA A 160 2.95 -2.41 -12.75
CA ALA A 160 2.63 -0.99 -12.86
C ALA A 160 3.58 -0.13 -12.04
N LEU A 161 3.87 -0.54 -10.80
CA LEU A 161 4.83 0.17 -9.95
C LEU A 161 6.24 0.15 -10.56
N GLU A 162 6.70 -0.98 -11.11
CA GLU A 162 7.98 -1.03 -11.83
C GLU A 162 8.02 -0.05 -13.00
N ARG A 163 6.99 -0.02 -13.85
CA ARG A 163 6.92 0.92 -14.98
C ARG A 163 6.91 2.39 -14.52
N LEU A 164 6.19 2.68 -13.45
CA LEU A 164 6.14 4.01 -12.86
C LEU A 164 7.52 4.46 -12.38
N LYS A 165 8.21 3.60 -11.62
CA LYS A 165 9.56 3.87 -11.12
C LYS A 165 10.55 4.13 -12.25
N THR A 166 10.59 3.25 -13.27
CA THR A 166 11.52 3.39 -14.39
C THR A 166 11.38 4.74 -15.12
N LYS A 167 10.16 5.29 -15.18
CA LYS A 167 9.93 6.55 -15.89
C LYS A 167 10.06 7.79 -15.02
N TYR A 168 9.46 7.79 -13.84
CA TYR A 168 9.31 8.99 -13.03
C TYR A 168 10.24 9.03 -11.82
N MET A 169 10.88 7.91 -11.48
CA MET A 169 11.67 7.76 -10.25
C MET A 169 12.94 6.93 -10.51
N ALA A 170 13.59 7.14 -11.66
CA ALA A 170 14.75 6.33 -12.07
C ALA A 170 15.95 6.45 -11.11
N GLU A 171 16.11 7.63 -10.49
CA GLU A 171 17.16 7.93 -9.50
C GLU A 171 16.81 7.42 -8.09
N VAL A 172 15.57 6.97 -7.86
CA VAL A 172 15.12 6.48 -6.54
C VAL A 172 15.49 5.01 -6.38
N ALA A 173 15.99 4.65 -5.20
CA ALA A 173 16.37 3.27 -4.91
C ALA A 173 15.19 2.29 -5.11
N PRO A 174 15.41 1.10 -5.72
CA PRO A 174 14.33 0.18 -6.03
C PRO A 174 13.49 -0.21 -4.81
N PHE A 175 12.17 -0.15 -4.96
CA PHE A 175 11.22 -0.54 -3.92
C PHE A 175 10.04 -1.34 -4.49
N SER A 176 9.34 -2.07 -3.64
CA SER A 176 8.20 -2.92 -3.97
C SER A 176 6.92 -2.47 -3.26
N PRO A 177 5.74 -3.01 -3.60
CA PRO A 177 4.51 -2.73 -2.85
C PRO A 177 4.60 -3.10 -1.36
N HIS A 178 5.50 -4.03 -0.99
CA HIS A 178 5.73 -4.33 0.43
C HIS A 178 6.53 -3.25 1.14
N ASP A 179 7.45 -2.60 0.44
CA ASP A 179 8.22 -1.48 0.98
C ASP A 179 7.33 -0.25 1.15
N LEU A 180 6.30 -0.05 0.31
CA LEU A 180 5.25 0.94 0.58
C LEU A 180 4.62 0.70 1.94
N ARG A 181 4.12 -0.51 2.20
CA ARG A 181 3.56 -0.88 3.51
C ARG A 181 4.53 -0.63 4.67
N ARG A 182 5.82 -0.91 4.51
CA ARG A 182 6.84 -0.58 5.51
C ARG A 182 6.97 0.93 5.71
N SER A 183 6.87 1.71 4.64
CA SER A 183 6.91 3.18 4.67
C SER A 183 5.78 3.78 5.49
N ILE A 184 4.56 3.21 5.43
CA ILE A 184 3.48 3.62 6.33
C ILE A 184 3.85 3.33 7.79
N ALA A 185 4.42 2.16 8.06
CA ALA A 185 4.81 1.76 9.41
C ALA A 185 5.88 2.70 9.99
N THR A 186 6.95 2.92 9.23
CA THR A 186 8.04 3.83 9.60
C THR A 186 7.54 5.26 9.69
N GLY A 187 6.76 5.75 8.73
CA GLY A 187 6.22 7.11 8.75
C GLY A 187 5.26 7.36 9.91
N CYS A 188 4.42 6.38 10.29
CA CYS A 188 3.61 6.48 11.51
C CYS A 188 4.49 6.59 12.76
N ALA A 189 5.63 5.89 12.80
CA ALA A 189 6.55 5.99 13.93
C ALA A 189 7.32 7.32 13.94
N GLU A 190 7.89 7.73 12.80
CA GLU A 190 8.81 8.87 12.69
C GLU A 190 8.09 10.22 12.64
N TYR A 191 6.95 10.32 11.94
CA TYR A 191 6.26 11.59 11.73
C TYR A 191 5.07 11.82 12.67
N LEU A 192 4.50 10.74 13.23
CA LEU A 192 3.30 10.82 14.08
C LEU A 192 3.54 10.34 15.52
N ASP A 193 4.77 9.95 15.85
CA ASP A 193 5.15 9.36 17.16
C ASP A 193 4.19 8.22 17.58
N ALA A 194 3.70 7.44 16.61
CA ALA A 194 2.68 6.44 16.88
C ALA A 194 3.28 5.26 17.67
N PRO A 195 2.61 4.80 18.76
CA PRO A 195 3.06 3.64 19.50
C PRO A 195 3.16 2.39 18.60
N GLU A 196 4.25 1.62 18.74
CA GLU A 196 4.50 0.39 17.97
C GLU A 196 3.30 -0.55 17.98
N ARG A 197 2.62 -0.66 19.12
CA ARG A 197 1.41 -1.49 19.23
C ARG A 197 0.29 -1.06 18.28
N LEU A 198 0.07 0.23 18.08
CA LEU A 198 -0.95 0.72 17.14
C LEU A 198 -0.52 0.50 15.69
N ILE A 199 0.78 0.67 15.39
CA ILE A 199 1.34 0.38 14.07
C ILE A 199 1.17 -1.10 13.73
N GLU A 200 1.47 -2.01 14.67
CA GLU A 200 1.25 -3.45 14.49
C GLU A 200 -0.23 -3.79 14.25
N LEU A 201 -1.16 -3.10 14.92
CA LEU A 201 -2.60 -3.26 14.68
C LEU A 201 -3.04 -2.71 13.32
N LEU A 202 -2.53 -1.55 12.89
CA LEU A 202 -2.73 -0.98 11.56
C LEU A 202 -2.25 -1.92 10.47
N LEU A 203 -1.12 -2.60 10.72
CA LEU A 203 -0.59 -3.64 9.85
C LEU A 203 -1.24 -5.02 10.11
N ASN A 204 -2.31 -5.13 10.88
CA ASN A 204 -2.97 -6.40 11.17
C ASN A 204 -1.95 -7.53 11.49
N HIS A 205 -0.90 -7.19 12.24
CA HIS A 205 0.09 -8.14 12.70
C HIS A 205 -0.46 -8.87 13.91
N VAL A 206 -0.19 -10.17 13.97
CA VAL A 206 -0.62 -10.98 15.09
C VAL A 206 0.42 -10.80 16.20
N PRO A 207 0.03 -10.32 17.40
CA PRO A 207 0.95 -10.23 18.51
C PRO A 207 1.55 -11.60 18.81
N LYS A 208 2.87 -11.65 18.97
CA LYS A 208 3.62 -12.88 19.28
C LYS A 208 3.16 -13.47 20.62
N ASP A 209 2.87 -12.62 21.60
CA ASP A 209 2.36 -13.04 22.91
C ASP A 209 0.84 -13.21 22.94
N ARG A 210 0.40 -14.43 23.28
CA ARG A 210 -1.01 -14.81 23.41
C ARG A 210 -1.74 -14.07 24.52
N LEU A 211 -1.04 -13.70 25.61
CA LEU A 211 -1.61 -13.05 26.80
C LEU A 211 -2.04 -11.60 26.56
N ILE A 212 -1.40 -10.88 25.63
CA ILE A 212 -1.71 -9.48 25.29
C ILE A 212 -3.03 -9.36 24.51
N ARG A 213 -3.66 -10.48 24.11
CA ARG A 213 -4.89 -10.47 23.29
C ARG A 213 -6.15 -10.09 24.06
N THR A 214 -6.15 -10.17 25.39
CA THR A 214 -7.40 -10.17 26.17
C THR A 214 -7.72 -8.84 26.86
N TYR A 215 -6.87 -7.82 26.76
CA TYR A 215 -7.08 -6.53 27.42
C TYR A 215 -7.23 -5.37 26.42
N GLN A 216 -8.27 -4.54 26.63
CA GLN A 216 -8.50 -3.23 26.02
C GLN A 216 -8.93 -3.15 24.54
N VAL A 217 -9.84 -4.04 24.09
CA VAL A 217 -10.32 -4.05 22.70
C VAL A 217 -10.98 -2.72 22.27
N GLY A 218 -11.80 -2.10 23.13
CA GLY A 218 -12.53 -0.87 22.79
C GLY A 218 -11.65 0.37 22.66
N GLN A 219 -10.76 0.63 23.63
CA GLN A 219 -9.86 1.79 23.58
C GLN A 219 -8.81 1.67 22.47
N GLN A 220 -8.35 0.46 22.14
CA GLN A 220 -7.42 0.24 21.05
C GLN A 220 -8.07 0.49 19.68
N ALA A 221 -9.35 0.16 19.51
CA ALA A 221 -10.08 0.41 18.27
C ALA A 221 -10.17 1.92 17.94
N GLU A 222 -10.49 2.74 18.95
CA GLU A 222 -10.59 4.19 18.77
C GLU A 222 -9.22 4.85 18.52
N LYS A 223 -8.18 4.39 19.24
CA LYS A 223 -6.80 4.84 18.98
C LYS A 223 -6.31 4.45 17.57
N LEU A 224 -6.65 3.24 17.11
CA LEU A 224 -6.34 2.78 15.76
C LEU A 224 -7.09 3.61 14.70
N ARG A 225 -8.38 3.89 14.93
CA ARG A 225 -9.18 4.78 14.07
C ARG A 225 -8.51 6.14 13.92
N ASN A 226 -8.09 6.74 15.03
CA ASN A 226 -7.40 8.03 15.03
C ASN A 226 -6.04 7.97 14.33
N LEU A 227 -5.29 6.87 14.44
CA LEU A 227 -4.03 6.70 13.72
C LEU A 227 -4.23 6.68 12.21
N PHE A 228 -5.23 5.94 11.71
CA PHE A 228 -5.57 5.96 10.28
C PHE A 228 -5.93 7.36 9.78
N LEU A 229 -6.68 8.13 10.59
CA LEU A 229 -7.05 9.50 10.22
C LEU A 229 -5.84 10.42 10.18
N LYS A 230 -5.01 10.42 11.24
CA LYS A 230 -3.77 11.22 11.29
C LYS A 230 -2.80 10.88 10.17
N TRP A 231 -2.69 9.61 9.81
CA TRP A 231 -1.88 9.20 8.64
C TRP A 231 -2.47 9.76 7.35
N GLY A 232 -3.79 9.73 7.20
CA GLY A 232 -4.48 10.36 6.09
C GLY A 232 -4.26 11.87 6.01
N ASP A 233 -4.34 12.57 7.16
CA ASP A 233 -4.06 14.02 7.27
C ASP A 233 -2.61 14.32 6.84
N PHE A 234 -1.64 13.50 7.29
CA PHE A 234 -0.24 13.62 6.87
C PHE A 234 -0.07 13.44 5.35
N ILE A 235 -0.71 12.44 4.75
CA ILE A 235 -0.66 12.26 3.30
C ILE A 235 -1.27 13.48 2.59
N GLU A 236 -2.43 13.96 3.05
CA GLU A 236 -3.11 15.10 2.42
C GLU A 236 -2.26 16.38 2.49
N HIS A 237 -1.80 16.77 3.67
CA HIS A 237 -1.10 18.04 3.86
C HIS A 237 0.39 17.99 3.47
N GLU A 238 1.10 16.94 3.85
CA GLU A 238 2.56 16.88 3.68
C GLU A 238 2.98 16.25 2.35
N ILE A 239 2.17 15.36 1.78
CA ILE A 239 2.52 14.63 0.55
C ILE A 239 1.84 15.22 -0.69
N ILE A 240 0.61 15.71 -0.58
CA ILE A 240 -0.15 16.22 -1.73
C ILE A 240 -0.10 17.74 -1.83
N GLU A 241 -0.33 18.46 -0.73
CA GLU A 241 -0.46 19.92 -0.74
C GLU A 241 0.88 20.69 -0.69
N SER A 242 1.98 20.01 -0.37
CA SER A 242 3.31 20.62 -0.21
C SER A 242 3.89 21.26 -1.48
N ASP A 243 3.35 20.98 -2.67
CA ASP A 243 3.74 21.61 -3.96
C ASP A 243 3.10 23.01 -4.18
N ASN A 244 2.16 23.42 -3.32
CA ASN A 244 1.54 24.77 -3.38
C ASN A 244 2.24 25.81 -2.49
N GLY A 245 3.26 25.40 -1.72
CA GLY A 245 4.08 26.29 -0.92
C GLY A 245 5.11 27.01 -1.80
N THR A 246 4.92 28.32 -1.99
CA THR A 246 5.97 29.19 -2.51
C THR A 246 7.24 28.96 -1.68
N PRO A 247 8.43 28.73 -2.27
CA PRO A 247 9.64 28.62 -1.46
C PRO A 247 9.86 29.95 -0.73
N ASP A 248 9.81 29.91 0.60
CA ASP A 248 9.94 31.04 1.53
C ASP A 248 11.37 31.64 1.55
N ASN A 249 12.18 31.30 0.55
CA ASN A 249 13.62 31.53 0.49
C ASN A 249 14.02 32.51 -0.64
N VAL A 250 13.06 33.15 -1.32
CA VAL A 250 13.37 34.12 -2.39
C VAL A 250 13.55 35.51 -1.78
N ILE A 251 14.79 35.86 -1.42
CA ILE A 251 15.17 37.25 -1.13
C ILE A 251 15.11 38.02 -2.47
N GLN A 252 14.06 38.83 -2.66
CA GLN A 252 14.03 39.79 -3.76
C GLN A 252 15.00 40.94 -3.48
N ILE A 253 16.20 40.86 -4.05
CA ILE A 253 17.15 41.97 -4.04
C ILE A 253 16.74 42.95 -5.15
N SER A 254 16.22 44.11 -4.75
CA SER A 254 15.92 45.23 -5.65
C SER A 254 17.22 45.96 -5.98
N PHE A 255 17.73 45.81 -7.19
CA PHE A 255 18.84 46.67 -7.66
C PHE A 255 18.28 48.05 -8.00
N GLY A 256 18.45 49.00 -7.09
CA GLY A 256 18.22 50.41 -7.36
C GLY A 256 19.18 50.89 -8.43
N LYS A 257 18.65 51.35 -9.57
CA LYS A 257 19.44 52.07 -10.58
C LYS A 257 19.98 53.36 -9.99
N ARG A 258 21.31 53.49 -9.91
CA ARG A 258 22.03 54.77 -9.94
C ARG A 258 23.27 54.62 -10.79
#